data_AF-A0A831SNS0-F1
#
_entry.id   AF-A0A831SNS0-F1
#
_cell.length_a   1.000
_cell.length_b   1.000
_cell.length_c   1.000
_cell.angle_alpha   90.00
_cell.angle_beta   90.00
_cell.angle_gamma   90.00
#
_symmetry.space_group_name_H-M   'P 1'
#
loop_
_entity.id
_entity.type
_entity.pdbx_description
1 polymer ?
#
loop_
_entity_poly.entity_id
_entity_poly.type
_entity_poly.pdbx_seq_one_letter_code
_entity_poly.pdbx_strand_id
1 'polypeptide(L)'
;MSNENCKINAFDKEKVFKKGLVYCPLCHQEIYAKSEYLLRVFGNNIYQYMAAVLVMHYRHYHIQYYDLSWKYYRYREYNIEYQEMGHHDYKIMVNNRAKRQLINAILFNDSLETEIKKEMIKGFIPLQHNDNKTKKKIKDSLIALEIEGIECQFCIHPAKYIIILNGEQYHVCGIHKRKKEFKNLEIIDLRKNIEQEINKLIA
;
A
#
# COMPACT_ATOMS: atom_id res chain seq x y z
N MET A 1 -6.81 21.67 -27.19
CA MET A 1 -6.06 20.39 -27.14
C MET A 1 -6.61 19.63 -25.95
N SER A 2 -7.31 18.53 -26.22
CA SER A 2 -7.95 17.69 -25.20
C SER A 2 -6.89 17.12 -24.26
N ASN A 3 -6.99 17.44 -22.97
CA ASN A 3 -6.35 16.67 -21.91
C ASN A 3 -7.07 15.31 -21.85
N GLU A 4 -6.70 14.41 -22.75
CA GLU A 4 -7.01 13.00 -22.58
C GLU A 4 -6.34 12.55 -21.29
N ASN A 5 -7.16 12.22 -20.31
CA ASN A 5 -6.78 11.50 -19.10
C ASN A 5 -6.01 10.23 -19.52
N CYS A 6 -4.69 10.34 -19.60
CA CYS A 6 -3.80 9.20 -19.72
C CYS A 6 -3.82 8.49 -18.37
N LYS A 7 -4.91 7.74 -18.11
CA LYS A 7 -4.94 6.74 -17.06
C LYS A 7 -3.79 5.80 -17.37
N ILE A 8 -2.74 5.85 -16.57
CA ILE A 8 -1.61 4.95 -16.71
C ILE A 8 -2.20 3.55 -16.56
N ASN A 9 -2.20 2.77 -17.64
CA ASN A 9 -2.55 1.36 -17.62
C ASN A 9 -1.39 0.64 -16.91
N ALA A 10 -1.34 0.81 -15.60
CA ALA A 10 -0.09 0.78 -14.84
C ALA A 10 0.49 -0.63 -14.65
N PHE A 11 -0.19 -1.67 -15.14
CA PHE A 11 0.17 -3.04 -14.80
C PHE A 11 -0.02 -4.00 -15.97
N ASP A 12 0.92 -3.92 -16.92
CA ASP A 12 1.10 -4.93 -17.95
C ASP A 12 2.05 -6.03 -17.44
N LYS A 13 1.52 -7.24 -17.21
CA LYS A 13 2.31 -8.43 -16.82
C LYS A 13 3.46 -8.67 -17.79
N GLU A 14 3.28 -8.36 -19.07
CA GLU A 14 4.31 -8.48 -20.08
C GLU A 14 5.45 -7.49 -19.82
N LYS A 15 5.13 -6.23 -19.54
CA LYS A 15 6.15 -5.23 -19.15
C LYS A 15 6.90 -5.66 -17.89
N VAL A 16 6.21 -6.11 -16.85
CA VAL A 16 6.85 -6.44 -15.57
C VAL A 16 7.70 -7.70 -15.67
N PHE A 17 7.15 -8.80 -16.21
CA PHE A 17 7.85 -10.09 -16.20
C PHE A 17 8.74 -10.35 -17.42
N LYS A 18 8.36 -9.88 -18.62
CA LYS A 18 9.22 -10.05 -19.81
C LYS A 18 10.23 -8.92 -19.95
N LYS A 19 9.78 -7.66 -19.83
CA LYS A 19 10.64 -6.48 -20.02
C LYS A 19 11.33 -6.01 -18.74
N GLY A 20 10.92 -6.47 -17.56
CA GLY A 20 11.51 -6.09 -16.29
C GLY A 20 11.23 -4.64 -15.88
N LEU A 21 10.18 -4.02 -16.43
CA LEU A 21 9.84 -2.62 -16.21
C LEU A 21 8.76 -2.51 -15.13
N VAL A 22 9.03 -1.70 -14.11
CA VAL A 22 8.12 -1.43 -12.99
C VAL A 22 7.94 0.07 -12.84
N TYR A 23 6.72 0.57 -12.73
CA TYR A 23 6.49 1.98 -12.44
C TYR A 23 6.83 2.30 -10.98
N CYS A 24 7.69 3.30 -10.77
CA CYS A 24 8.06 3.79 -9.44
C CYS A 24 7.22 5.03 -9.07
N PRO A 25 6.34 4.95 -8.05
CA PRO A 25 5.46 6.06 -7.68
C PRO A 25 6.17 7.25 -7.06
N LEU A 26 7.46 7.12 -6.69
CA LEU A 26 8.28 8.21 -6.18
C LEU A 26 9.07 8.91 -7.28
N CYS A 27 9.51 8.17 -8.29
CA CYS A 27 10.24 8.73 -9.42
C CYS A 27 9.30 9.19 -10.55
N HIS A 28 8.03 8.79 -10.51
CA HIS A 28 7.05 9.00 -11.58
C HIS A 28 7.52 8.50 -12.95
N GLN A 29 8.29 7.41 -12.97
CA GLN A 29 8.84 6.81 -14.19
C GLN A 29 8.96 5.28 -14.08
N GLU A 30 9.07 4.61 -15.24
CA GLU A 30 9.40 3.19 -15.30
C GLU A 30 10.87 2.97 -14.93
N ILE A 31 11.11 2.02 -14.03
CA ILE A 31 12.44 1.58 -13.64
C ILE A 31 12.69 0.18 -14.18
N TYR A 32 13.90 -0.05 -14.69
CA TYR A 32 14.35 -1.40 -15.02
C TYR A 32 14.80 -2.11 -13.75
N ALA A 33 14.10 -3.17 -13.39
CA ALA A 33 14.33 -3.88 -12.15
C ALA A 33 14.13 -5.39 -12.32
N LYS A 34 14.83 -5.96 -13.31
CA LYS A 34 14.90 -7.41 -13.50
C LYS A 34 15.79 -8.02 -12.41
N SER A 35 15.19 -8.82 -11.52
CA SER A 35 15.92 -9.58 -10.50
C SER A 35 15.50 -11.04 -10.54
N GLU A 36 16.41 -11.94 -10.94
CA GLU A 36 16.14 -13.38 -10.98
C GLU A 36 15.76 -13.93 -9.61
N TYR A 37 16.42 -13.45 -8.56
CA TYR A 37 16.12 -13.83 -7.19
C TYR A 37 14.69 -13.43 -6.81
N LEU A 38 14.31 -12.16 -7.00
CA LEU A 38 12.96 -11.70 -6.64
C LEU A 38 11.90 -12.36 -7.53
N LEU A 39 12.21 -12.64 -8.79
CA LEU A 39 11.31 -13.33 -9.70
C LEU A 39 11.07 -14.77 -9.23
N ARG A 40 12.11 -15.46 -8.77
CA ARG A 40 11.97 -16.81 -8.18
C ARG A 40 11.14 -16.81 -6.90
N VAL A 41 11.27 -15.78 -6.06
CA VAL A 41 10.58 -15.72 -4.76
C VAL A 41 9.13 -15.23 -4.90
N PHE A 42 8.87 -14.24 -5.75
CA PHE A 42 7.58 -13.54 -5.84
C PHE A 42 6.92 -13.61 -7.23
N GLY A 43 7.48 -14.35 -8.20
CA GLY A 43 7.02 -14.35 -9.60
C GLY A 43 5.57 -14.84 -9.80
N ASN A 44 5.00 -15.53 -8.82
CA ASN A 44 3.60 -15.97 -8.85
C ASN A 44 2.60 -14.85 -8.52
N ASN A 45 3.06 -13.73 -7.94
CA ASN A 45 2.22 -12.58 -7.62
C ASN A 45 2.91 -11.28 -8.06
N ILE A 46 2.38 -10.67 -9.11
CA ILE A 46 2.91 -9.44 -9.69
C ILE A 46 3.04 -8.30 -8.68
N TYR A 47 2.05 -8.10 -7.81
CA TYR A 47 2.07 -7.01 -6.84
C TYR A 47 3.10 -7.23 -5.73
N GLN A 48 3.31 -8.48 -5.31
CA GLN A 48 4.37 -8.82 -4.35
C GLN A 48 5.76 -8.63 -4.97
N TYR A 49 5.95 -9.08 -6.22
CA TYR A 49 7.19 -8.87 -6.96
C TYR A 49 7.48 -7.37 -7.10
N MET A 50 6.49 -6.58 -7.51
CA MET A 50 6.64 -5.13 -7.65
C MET A 50 6.93 -4.46 -6.32
N ALA A 51 6.26 -4.82 -5.23
CA ALA A 51 6.55 -4.28 -3.91
C ALA A 51 8.02 -4.57 -3.50
N ALA A 52 8.50 -5.80 -3.71
CA ALA A 52 9.88 -6.17 -3.40
C ALA A 52 10.90 -5.39 -4.26
N VAL A 53 10.64 -5.27 -5.56
CA VAL A 53 11.43 -4.48 -6.50
C VAL A 53 11.48 -3.00 -6.09
N LEU A 54 10.33 -2.41 -5.75
CA LEU A 54 10.23 -1.02 -5.34
C LEU A 54 10.99 -0.75 -4.04
N VAL A 55 10.92 -1.66 -3.07
CA VAL A 55 11.71 -1.56 -1.82
C VAL A 55 13.21 -1.60 -2.12
N MET A 56 13.64 -2.51 -2.99
CA MET A 56 15.05 -2.58 -3.42
C MET A 56 15.47 -1.29 -4.11
N HIS A 57 14.68 -0.81 -5.07
CA HIS A 57 14.94 0.45 -5.78
C HIS A 57 15.02 1.64 -4.81
N TYR A 58 14.04 1.78 -3.90
CA TYR A 58 14.05 2.83 -2.89
C TYR A 58 15.36 2.82 -2.09
N ARG A 59 15.75 1.64 -1.60
CA ARG A 59 16.94 1.48 -0.77
C ARG A 59 18.22 1.93 -1.47
N HIS A 60 18.40 1.55 -2.74
CA HIS A 60 19.64 1.84 -3.47
C HIS A 60 19.66 3.24 -4.11
N TYR A 61 18.49 3.79 -4.48
CA TYR A 61 18.42 5.02 -5.25
C TYR A 61 17.87 6.22 -4.48
N HIS A 62 17.09 6.00 -3.41
CA HIS A 62 16.47 7.07 -2.61
C HIS A 62 17.10 7.21 -1.22
N ILE A 63 17.97 6.29 -0.81
CA ILE A 63 18.75 6.39 0.43
C ILE A 63 20.23 6.31 0.09
N GLN A 64 20.80 7.46 -0.28
CA GLN A 64 22.21 7.59 -0.68
C GLN A 64 23.17 6.98 0.36
N TYR A 65 22.87 7.17 1.65
CA TYR A 65 23.74 6.70 2.73
C TYR A 65 23.70 5.18 2.96
N TYR A 66 22.69 4.45 2.45
CA TYR A 66 22.59 3.01 2.72
C TYR A 66 23.78 2.24 2.13
N ASP A 67 24.03 2.44 0.83
CA ASP A 67 25.16 1.80 0.16
C ASP A 67 26.50 2.34 0.69
N LEU A 68 26.56 3.63 1.04
CA LEU A 68 27.78 4.26 1.56
C LEU A 68 28.20 3.70 2.92
N SER A 69 27.26 3.54 3.86
CA SER A 69 27.55 3.01 5.20
C SER A 69 27.96 1.55 5.20
N TRP A 70 27.54 0.78 4.18
CA TRP A 70 28.04 -0.57 3.95
C TRP A 70 29.43 -0.58 3.32
N LYS A 71 29.63 0.17 2.23
CA LYS A 71 30.83 0.10 1.39
C LYS A 71 32.05 0.84 1.95
N TYR A 72 31.85 1.95 2.68
CA TYR A 72 32.92 2.83 3.08
C TYR A 72 32.97 3.01 4.60
N TYR A 73 34.12 2.71 5.19
CA TYR A 73 34.35 2.81 6.63
C TYR A 73 34.05 4.21 7.18
N ARG A 74 34.52 5.27 6.51
CA ARG A 74 34.28 6.66 6.93
C ARG A 74 32.78 7.00 7.01
N TYR A 75 31.96 6.53 6.07
CA TYR A 75 30.50 6.75 6.10
C TYR A 75 29.79 5.90 7.14
N ARG A 76 30.39 4.77 7.53
CA ARG A 76 29.91 3.97 8.65
C ARG A 76 30.08 4.72 9.96
N GLU A 77 31.21 5.39 10.17
CA GLU A 77 31.52 6.10 11.42
C GLU A 77 30.54 7.24 11.72
N TYR A 78 30.02 7.91 10.70
CA TYR A 78 29.04 8.98 10.87
C TYR A 78 27.59 8.50 10.91
N ASN A 79 27.33 7.21 10.66
CA ASN A 79 25.99 6.63 10.69
C ASN A 79 25.79 5.82 11.97
N ILE A 80 25.42 6.53 13.04
CA ILE A 80 25.21 5.97 14.39
C ILE A 80 24.27 4.76 14.34
N GLU A 81 23.14 4.87 13.63
CA GLU A 81 22.17 3.78 13.45
C GLU A 81 22.81 2.53 12.85
N TYR A 82 23.70 2.68 11.85
CA TYR A 82 24.41 1.56 11.26
C TYR A 82 25.43 0.94 12.23
N GLN A 83 26.13 1.77 13.02
CA GLN A 83 27.13 1.28 13.97
C GLN A 83 26.51 0.47 15.10
N GLU A 84 25.39 0.94 15.64
CA GLU A 84 24.72 0.30 16.78
C GLU A 84 24.04 -1.02 16.39
N MET A 85 23.49 -1.10 15.17
CA MET A 85 22.65 -2.23 14.74
C MET A 85 23.38 -3.22 13.82
N GLY A 86 24.46 -2.80 13.17
CA GLY A 86 25.09 -3.57 12.10
C GLY A 86 24.27 -3.65 10.81
N HIS A 87 24.86 -4.30 9.79
CA HIS A 87 24.33 -4.25 8.42
C HIS A 87 22.92 -4.85 8.28
N HIS A 88 22.67 -6.00 8.91
CA HIS A 88 21.43 -6.75 8.74
C HIS A 88 20.23 -5.98 9.28
N ASP A 89 20.32 -5.52 10.53
CA ASP A 89 19.23 -4.79 11.19
C ASP A 89 19.06 -3.39 10.61
N TYR A 90 20.15 -2.72 10.21
CA TYR A 90 20.07 -1.47 9.46
C TYR A 90 19.33 -1.63 8.13
N LYS A 91 19.61 -2.72 7.38
CA LYS A 91 18.88 -3.04 6.14
C LYS A 91 17.40 -3.28 6.41
N ILE A 92 17.04 -3.95 7.51
CA ILE A 92 15.64 -4.14 7.92
C ILE A 92 14.97 -2.79 8.20
N MET A 93 15.61 -1.91 8.97
CA MET A 93 15.11 -0.58 9.29
C MET A 93 14.88 0.26 8.02
N VAL A 94 15.88 0.30 7.15
CA VAL A 94 15.83 1.00 5.86
C VAL A 94 14.73 0.46 4.96
N ASN A 95 14.56 -0.87 4.87
CA ASN A 95 13.47 -1.48 4.11
C ASN A 95 12.10 -1.06 4.67
N ASN A 96 11.91 -1.05 6.00
CA ASN A 96 10.66 -0.60 6.60
C ASN A 96 10.38 0.89 6.31
N ARG A 97 11.40 1.75 6.33
CA ARG A 97 11.28 3.15 5.89
C ARG A 97 10.85 3.22 4.42
N ALA A 98 11.50 2.46 3.54
CA ALA A 98 11.16 2.40 2.12
C ALA A 98 9.69 2.00 1.90
N LYS A 99 9.23 0.91 2.55
CA LYS A 99 7.84 0.45 2.46
C LYS A 99 6.84 1.56 2.81
N ARG A 100 7.05 2.26 3.94
CA ARG A 100 6.15 3.36 4.35
C ARG A 100 6.12 4.52 3.35
N GLN A 101 7.27 4.89 2.79
CA GLN A 101 7.36 5.98 1.80
C GLN A 101 6.70 5.59 0.48
N LEU A 102 6.90 4.35 0.02
CA LEU A 102 6.22 3.81 -1.15
C LEU A 102 4.72 3.73 -0.96
N ILE A 103 4.22 3.24 0.19
CA ILE A 103 2.79 3.19 0.48
C ILE A 103 2.17 4.60 0.46
N ASN A 104 2.86 5.60 1.04
CA ASN A 104 2.42 7.00 0.92
C ASN A 104 2.35 7.46 -0.54
N ALA A 105 3.41 7.23 -1.31
CA ALA A 105 3.46 7.64 -2.70
C ALA A 105 2.36 6.97 -3.55
N ILE A 106 2.04 5.70 -3.28
CA ILE A 106 0.94 4.98 -3.94
C ILE A 106 -0.41 5.58 -3.56
N LEU A 107 -0.64 5.78 -2.26
CA LEU A 107 -1.91 6.29 -1.72
C LEU A 107 -2.29 7.65 -2.34
N PHE A 108 -1.31 8.55 -2.43
CA PHE A 108 -1.51 9.91 -2.95
C PHE A 108 -1.23 10.05 -4.45
N ASN A 109 -1.09 8.95 -5.19
CA ASN A 109 -0.90 9.02 -6.63
C ASN A 109 -2.24 9.19 -7.35
N ASP A 110 -2.54 10.38 -7.85
CA ASP A 110 -3.81 10.67 -8.54
C ASP A 110 -3.94 9.96 -9.90
N SER A 111 -2.83 9.50 -10.48
CA SER A 111 -2.85 8.76 -11.75
C SER A 111 -3.18 7.27 -11.59
N LEU A 112 -3.21 6.76 -10.35
CA LEU A 112 -3.53 5.36 -10.05
C LEU A 112 -4.99 5.22 -9.62
N GLU A 113 -5.68 4.23 -10.17
CA GLU A 113 -7.03 3.87 -9.74
C GLU A 113 -7.03 3.25 -8.34
N THR A 114 -8.12 3.44 -7.58
CA THR A 114 -8.24 2.98 -6.18
C THR A 114 -7.97 1.49 -6.02
N GLU A 115 -8.53 0.65 -6.89
CA GLU A 115 -8.31 -0.81 -6.84
C GLU A 115 -6.85 -1.19 -7.08
N ILE A 116 -6.18 -0.47 -7.97
CA ILE A 116 -4.75 -0.65 -8.23
C ILE A 116 -3.92 -0.24 -7.01
N LYS A 117 -4.25 0.89 -6.37
CA LYS A 117 -3.60 1.30 -5.12
C LYS A 117 -3.73 0.23 -4.05
N LYS A 118 -4.93 -0.36 -3.89
CA LYS A 118 -5.18 -1.43 -2.92
C LYS A 118 -4.27 -2.63 -3.18
N GLU A 119 -4.23 -3.13 -4.41
CA GLU A 119 -3.43 -4.30 -4.75
C GLU A 119 -1.91 -4.07 -4.60
N MET A 120 -1.42 -2.89 -5.01
CA MET A 120 -0.02 -2.52 -4.78
C MET A 120 0.32 -2.48 -3.29
N ILE A 121 -0.56 -1.91 -2.44
CA ILE A 121 -0.34 -1.83 -0.99
C ILE A 121 -0.41 -3.24 -0.36
N LYS A 122 -1.34 -4.10 -0.79
CA LYS A 122 -1.42 -5.50 -0.36
C LYS A 122 -0.14 -6.27 -0.71
N GLY A 123 0.53 -5.94 -1.81
CA GLY A 123 1.82 -6.51 -2.20
C GLY A 123 2.92 -6.39 -1.13
N PHE A 124 2.82 -5.45 -0.19
CA PHE A 124 3.77 -5.28 0.91
C PHE A 124 3.54 -6.22 2.10
N ILE A 125 2.34 -6.80 2.24
CA ILE A 125 1.96 -7.67 3.37
C ILE A 125 2.91 -8.86 3.54
N PRO A 126 3.21 -9.66 2.49
CA PRO A 126 4.05 -10.86 2.63
C PRO A 126 5.55 -10.55 2.68
N LEU A 127 5.96 -9.29 2.53
CA LEU A 127 7.38 -8.93 2.62
C LEU A 127 7.87 -9.06 4.06
N GLN A 128 9.02 -9.71 4.23
CA GLN A 128 9.60 -9.99 5.55
C GLN A 128 9.86 -8.72 6.38
N HIS A 129 9.87 -8.90 7.71
CA HIS A 129 10.22 -7.89 8.72
C HIS A 129 9.36 -6.61 8.69
N ASN A 130 8.06 -6.71 8.40
CA ASN A 130 7.14 -5.58 8.56
C ASN A 130 7.04 -5.17 10.04
N ASP A 131 7.65 -4.04 10.41
CA ASP A 131 7.55 -3.48 11.77
C ASP A 131 6.13 -2.98 12.09
N ASN A 132 5.84 -2.70 13.36
CA ASN A 132 4.51 -2.24 13.78
C ASN A 132 4.06 -0.96 13.07
N LYS A 133 4.99 -0.05 12.76
CA LYS A 133 4.70 1.19 12.03
C LYS A 133 4.29 0.90 10.58
N THR A 134 4.93 -0.07 9.95
CA THR A 134 4.67 -0.50 8.57
C THR A 134 3.37 -1.28 8.48
N LYS A 135 3.12 -2.23 9.40
CA LYS A 135 1.83 -2.93 9.52
C LYS A 135 0.68 -1.95 9.71
N LYS A 136 0.84 -0.99 10.64
CA LYS A 136 -0.13 0.09 10.85
C LYS A 136 -0.34 0.91 9.58
N LYS A 137 0.74 1.29 8.88
CA LYS A 137 0.65 2.08 7.64
C LYS A 137 -0.08 1.33 6.52
N ILE A 138 0.18 0.03 6.34
CA ILE A 138 -0.54 -0.83 5.39
C ILE A 138 -2.04 -0.83 5.75
N LYS A 139 -2.35 -1.16 7.01
CA LYS A 139 -3.72 -1.21 7.53
C LYS A 139 -4.48 0.10 7.30
N ASP A 140 -3.94 1.20 7.80
CA ASP A 140 -4.60 2.52 7.72
C ASP A 140 -4.83 2.96 6.28
N SER A 141 -3.89 2.64 5.36
CA SER A 141 -4.02 2.99 3.95
C SER A 141 -5.05 2.14 3.23
N LEU A 142 -5.12 0.84 3.52
CA LEU A 142 -6.16 -0.04 2.96
C LEU A 142 -7.55 0.35 3.46
N ILE A 143 -7.71 0.65 4.76
CA ILE A 143 -9.00 1.13 5.31
C ILE A 143 -9.45 2.41 4.61
N ALA A 144 -8.53 3.35 4.41
CA ALA A 144 -8.83 4.60 3.73
C ALA A 144 -9.35 4.35 2.29
N LEU A 145 -8.67 3.47 1.55
CA LEU A 145 -9.06 3.10 0.17
C LEU A 145 -10.35 2.29 0.09
N GLU A 146 -10.66 1.46 1.10
CA GLU A 146 -11.94 0.72 1.14
C GLU A 146 -13.12 1.62 1.46
N ILE A 147 -12.94 2.64 2.32
CA ILE A 147 -14.00 3.60 2.63
C ILE A 147 -14.18 4.63 1.50
N GLU A 148 -13.11 4.92 0.76
CA GLU A 148 -13.14 5.84 -0.37
C GLU A 148 -14.19 5.42 -1.41
N GLY A 149 -15.13 6.31 -1.71
CA GLY A 149 -16.20 6.07 -2.67
C GLY A 149 -17.40 5.28 -2.14
N ILE A 150 -17.42 4.85 -0.87
CA ILE A 150 -18.64 4.28 -0.28
C ILE A 150 -19.59 5.41 0.11
N GLU A 151 -20.58 5.64 -0.74
CA GLU A 151 -21.62 6.64 -0.53
C GLU A 151 -22.84 6.06 0.21
N CYS A 152 -23.58 6.94 0.87
CA CYS A 152 -24.86 6.58 1.42
C CYS A 152 -25.86 6.31 0.30
N GLN A 153 -26.58 5.20 0.36
CA GLN A 153 -27.60 4.86 -0.64
C GLN A 153 -28.80 5.83 -0.66
N PHE A 154 -28.90 6.74 0.30
CA PHE A 154 -30.02 7.66 0.45
C PHE A 154 -29.60 9.14 0.28
N CYS A 155 -28.32 9.46 0.15
CA CYS A 155 -27.83 10.80 -0.18
C CYS A 155 -26.35 10.82 -0.57
N ILE A 156 -25.89 11.97 -1.06
CA ILE A 156 -24.49 12.22 -1.47
C ILE A 156 -23.45 12.20 -0.34
N HIS A 157 -23.84 11.87 0.91
CA HIS A 157 -22.90 11.85 2.03
C HIS A 157 -22.17 10.51 2.11
N PRO A 158 -20.90 10.49 2.54
CA PRO A 158 -20.17 9.25 2.78
C PRO A 158 -20.90 8.32 3.76
N ALA A 159 -20.89 7.03 3.47
CA ALA A 159 -21.41 6.02 4.38
C ALA A 159 -20.50 5.90 5.61
N LYS A 160 -21.12 5.66 6.76
CA LYS A 160 -20.43 5.42 8.05
C LYS A 160 -20.87 4.11 8.70
N TYR A 161 -22.01 3.57 8.26
CA TYR A 161 -22.64 2.40 8.86
C TYR A 161 -23.14 1.46 7.77
N ILE A 162 -23.17 0.17 8.12
CA ILE A 162 -23.90 -0.87 7.39
C ILE A 162 -25.14 -1.22 8.20
N ILE A 163 -26.29 -1.28 7.55
CA ILE A 163 -27.56 -1.72 8.13
C ILE A 163 -27.98 -3.01 7.45
N ILE A 164 -28.40 -4.01 8.23
CA ILE A 164 -28.91 -5.27 7.69
C ILE A 164 -30.44 -5.25 7.76
N LEU A 165 -31.10 -5.31 6.61
CA LEU A 165 -32.57 -5.36 6.48
C LEU A 165 -32.94 -6.53 5.56
N ASN A 166 -33.71 -7.49 6.06
CA ASN A 166 -34.14 -8.67 5.30
C ASN A 166 -32.99 -9.47 4.65
N GLY A 167 -31.80 -9.47 5.27
CA GLY A 167 -30.61 -10.13 4.75
C GLY A 167 -29.80 -9.30 3.74
N GLU A 168 -30.29 -8.12 3.35
CA GLU A 168 -29.57 -7.19 2.48
C GLU A 168 -28.79 -6.17 3.31
N GLN A 169 -27.61 -5.79 2.80
CA GLN A 169 -26.74 -4.80 3.42
C GLN A 169 -26.94 -3.43 2.79
N TYR A 170 -27.14 -2.42 3.64
CA TYR A 170 -27.34 -1.04 3.24
C TYR A 170 -26.25 -0.12 3.80
N HIS A 171 -25.57 0.62 2.93
CA HIS A 171 -24.57 1.62 3.30
C HIS A 171 -25.23 2.96 3.59
N VAL A 172 -25.11 3.44 4.84
CA VAL A 172 -25.79 4.67 5.26
C VAL A 172 -24.89 5.66 5.99
N CYS A 173 -25.18 6.94 5.83
CA CYS A 173 -24.57 8.03 6.60
C CYS A 173 -25.18 8.13 8.01
N GLY A 174 -24.58 8.95 8.87
CA GLY A 174 -25.06 9.13 10.25
C GLY A 174 -26.46 9.77 10.36
N ILE A 175 -26.91 10.50 9.34
CA ILE A 175 -28.28 11.06 9.31
C ILE A 175 -29.27 9.93 9.05
N HIS A 176 -29.05 9.17 7.98
CA HIS A 176 -29.94 8.10 7.55
C HIS A 176 -30.00 6.93 8.52
N LYS A 177 -28.91 6.65 9.26
CA LYS A 177 -28.92 5.71 10.38
C LYS A 177 -30.07 5.94 11.39
N ARG A 178 -30.53 7.19 11.55
CA ARG A 178 -31.54 7.56 12.56
C ARG A 178 -32.98 7.48 12.05
N LYS A 179 -33.22 7.06 10.80
CA LYS A 179 -34.58 6.88 10.28
C LYS A 179 -35.35 5.86 11.11
N LYS A 180 -36.65 6.09 11.30
CA LYS A 180 -37.53 5.22 12.10
C LYS A 180 -37.51 3.77 11.60
N GLU A 181 -37.44 3.58 10.28
CA GLU A 181 -37.38 2.27 9.63
C GLU A 181 -36.15 1.43 10.03
N PHE A 182 -35.09 2.05 10.59
CA PHE A 182 -33.86 1.37 10.98
C PHE A 182 -33.67 1.20 12.49
N LYS A 183 -34.60 1.69 13.32
CA LYS A 183 -34.41 1.80 14.79
C LYS A 183 -34.13 0.46 15.49
N ASN A 184 -34.66 -0.64 14.94
CA ASN A 184 -34.56 -1.99 15.52
C ASN A 184 -33.70 -2.94 14.68
N LEU A 185 -32.95 -2.42 13.71
CA LEU A 185 -32.10 -3.24 12.84
C LEU A 185 -30.69 -3.37 13.42
N GLU A 186 -29.98 -4.38 12.93
CA GLU A 186 -28.55 -4.52 13.19
C GLU A 186 -27.78 -3.40 12.46
N ILE A 187 -26.96 -2.66 13.21
CA ILE A 187 -26.17 -1.55 12.70
C ILE A 187 -24.69 -1.80 13.01
N ILE A 188 -23.90 -1.93 11.95
CA ILE A 188 -22.46 -2.16 12.03
C ILE A 188 -21.74 -0.87 11.66
N ASP A 189 -20.68 -0.53 12.40
CA ASP A 189 -19.78 0.56 12.03
C ASP A 189 -18.92 0.13 10.85
N LEU A 190 -19.05 0.83 9.72
CA LEU A 190 -18.42 0.45 8.45
C LEU A 190 -16.90 0.35 8.59
N ARG A 191 -16.30 1.34 9.26
CA ARG A 191 -14.85 1.37 9.48
C ARG A 191 -14.40 0.20 10.33
N LYS A 192 -15.11 -0.11 11.43
CA LYS A 192 -14.77 -1.27 12.27
C LYS A 192 -14.91 -2.59 11.52
N ASN A 193 -15.92 -2.75 10.66
CA ASN A 193 -16.07 -3.95 9.84
C ASN A 193 -14.88 -4.14 8.89
N ILE A 194 -14.54 -3.10 8.13
CA ILE A 194 -13.39 -3.09 7.22
C ILE A 194 -12.08 -3.34 7.99
N GLU A 195 -11.93 -2.72 9.16
CA GLU A 195 -10.77 -2.95 10.04
C GLU A 195 -10.63 -4.42 10.44
N GLN A 196 -11.72 -5.11 10.75
CA GLN A 196 -11.70 -6.54 11.09
C GLN A 196 -11.28 -7.40 9.89
N GLU A 197 -11.81 -7.12 8.70
CA GLU A 197 -11.44 -7.82 7.47
C GLU A 197 -9.96 -7.63 7.12
N ILE A 198 -9.46 -6.40 7.19
CA ILE A 198 -8.05 -6.10 6.92
C ILE A 198 -7.13 -6.71 7.98
N ASN A 199 -7.53 -6.76 9.24
CA ASN A 199 -6.72 -7.42 10.28
C ASN A 199 -6.52 -8.91 9.97
N LYS A 200 -7.52 -9.60 9.38
CA LYS A 200 -7.39 -11.01 8.96
C LYS A 200 -6.34 -11.19 7.85
N LEU A 201 -6.08 -10.16 7.04
CA LEU A 201 -5.08 -10.20 5.97
C LEU A 201 -3.65 -9.93 6.48
N ILE A 202 -3.50 -9.21 7.59
CA ILE A 202 -2.19 -8.77 8.12
C ILE A 202 -1.70 -9.64 9.29
N ALA A 203 -2.59 -10.44 9.89
CA ALA A 203 -2.29 -11.39 10.97
C ALA A 203 -1.28 -12.46 10.53
#